data_AF-A0A1H2SFR8-F1
#
_entry.id   AF-A0A1H2SFR8-F1
#
_cell.length_a   1.000
_cell.length_b   1.000
_cell.length_c   1.000
_cell.angle_alpha   90.00
_cell.angle_beta   90.00
_cell.angle_gamma   90.00
#
_symmetry.space_group_name_H-M   'P 1'
#
loop_
_entity.id
_entity.type
_entity.pdbx_description
1 polymer ?
#
loop_
_entity_poly.entity_id
_entity_poly.type
_entity_poly.pdbx_seq_one_letter_code
_entity_poly.pdbx_strand_id
1 'polypeptide(L)'
;MADVIVTLHVDTSKISEKNVDSCSNFGQEPGISNEDFSTLAKVGDTIIWKGVSSSTPETDIVNITKVHHHSGNNVFKEDNMKGHGHPEKVSAAVKKDTNGNHETYTLFFTVYNGEKKRGGQYHIDPKLAINP
;
A
#
# COMPACT_ATOMS: atom_id res chain seq x y z
N MET A 1 4.91 -12.07 -16.25
CA MET A 1 3.70 -11.79 -15.47
C MET A 1 3.87 -12.51 -14.15
N ALA A 2 4.23 -11.75 -13.13
CA ALA A 2 4.36 -12.23 -11.76
C ALA A 2 3.51 -11.36 -10.84
N ASP A 3 3.31 -11.84 -9.61
CA ASP A 3 2.69 -11.06 -8.55
C ASP A 3 3.79 -10.32 -7.78
N VAL A 4 3.68 -8.99 -7.73
CA VAL A 4 4.55 -8.11 -6.93
C VAL A 4 3.81 -7.71 -5.68
N ILE A 5 4.26 -8.22 -4.52
CA ILE A 5 3.59 -7.99 -3.25
C ILE A 5 4.21 -6.80 -2.52
N VAL A 6 3.40 -5.76 -2.31
CA VAL A 6 3.75 -4.58 -1.50
C VAL A 6 3.10 -4.73 -0.14
N THR A 7 3.91 -4.83 0.92
CA THR A 7 3.41 -5.04 2.29
C THR A 7 3.57 -3.77 3.11
N LEU A 8 2.45 -3.21 3.57
CA LEU A 8 2.44 -2.14 4.56
C LEU A 8 2.50 -2.76 5.97
N HIS A 9 3.58 -2.52 6.69
CA HIS A 9 3.75 -2.88 8.09
C HIS A 9 3.27 -1.73 8.97
N VAL A 10 2.39 -2.00 9.94
CA VAL A 10 1.84 -0.97 10.82
C VAL A 10 1.99 -1.35 12.29
N ASP A 11 2.55 -0.47 13.11
CA ASP A 11 2.49 -0.59 14.57
C ASP A 11 1.07 -0.21 15.04
N THR A 12 0.19 -1.21 15.04
CA THR A 12 -1.23 -1.09 15.40
C THR A 12 -1.45 -0.78 16.87
N SER A 13 -0.42 -0.86 17.73
CA SER A 13 -0.50 -0.56 19.16
C SER A 13 -0.50 0.95 19.44
N LYS A 14 0.07 1.76 18.53
CA LYS A 14 0.29 3.22 18.72
C LYS A 14 -0.29 4.10 17.61
N ILE A 15 -0.71 3.52 16.49
CA ILE A 15 -1.21 4.31 15.36
C ILE A 15 -2.37 5.24 15.73
N SER A 16 -2.34 6.42 15.14
CA SER A 16 -3.29 7.52 15.20
C SER A 16 -3.14 8.39 13.95
N GLU A 17 -4.05 9.32 13.72
CA GLU A 17 -3.99 10.22 12.56
C GLU A 17 -2.75 11.13 12.55
N LYS A 18 -2.09 11.31 13.71
CA LYS A 18 -0.93 12.22 13.85
C LYS A 18 0.42 11.55 13.63
N ASN A 19 0.47 10.22 13.58
CA ASN A 19 1.71 9.44 13.59
C ASN A 19 1.69 8.28 12.59
N VAL A 20 0.93 8.40 11.51
CA VAL A 20 0.81 7.35 10.49
C VAL A 20 2.18 7.00 9.91
N ASP A 21 2.98 8.00 9.53
CA ASP A 21 4.30 7.77 8.93
C ASP A 21 5.31 7.12 9.87
N SER A 22 5.31 7.48 11.15
CA SER A 22 6.24 6.88 12.12
C SER A 22 5.78 5.52 12.62
N CYS A 23 4.50 5.17 12.46
CA CYS A 23 3.96 3.86 12.78
C CYS A 23 3.89 2.92 11.58
N SER A 24 4.19 3.38 10.36
CA SER A 24 3.99 2.58 9.15
C SER A 24 5.23 2.59 8.25
N ASN A 25 5.54 1.45 7.62
CA ASN A 25 6.61 1.35 6.61
C ASN A 25 6.37 0.16 5.68
N PHE A 26 7.15 0.07 4.61
CA PHE A 26 7.08 -1.00 3.62
C PHE A 26 8.27 -1.98 3.69
N GLY A 27 8.99 -2.01 4.82
CA GLY A 27 10.23 -2.76 4.97
C GLY A 27 11.44 -2.09 4.30
N GLN A 28 11.33 -0.80 3.98
CA GLN A 28 12.44 -0.04 3.39
C GLN A 28 13.64 0.12 4.34
N GLU A 29 14.82 0.38 3.78
CA GLU A 29 16.03 0.61 4.55
C GLU A 29 15.94 1.87 5.44
N PRO A 30 16.66 1.91 6.57
CA PRO A 30 16.71 3.11 7.41
C PRO A 30 17.12 4.35 6.62
N GLY A 31 16.35 5.42 6.76
CA GLY A 31 16.60 6.69 6.06
C GLY A 31 15.80 6.87 4.76
N ILE A 32 15.12 5.82 4.27
CA ILE A 32 14.13 5.95 3.20
C ILE A 32 12.77 6.27 3.83
N SER A 33 12.21 7.42 3.46
CA SER A 33 10.87 7.83 3.89
C SER A 33 9.79 6.98 3.20
N ASN A 34 8.56 6.97 3.73
CA ASN A 34 7.45 6.27 3.08
C ASN A 34 7.13 6.85 1.70
N GLU A 35 7.30 8.17 1.54
CA GLU A 35 7.11 8.87 0.26
C GLU A 35 8.21 8.57 -0.76
N ASP A 36 9.41 8.16 -0.32
CA ASP A 36 10.51 7.80 -1.21
C ASP A 36 10.64 6.30 -1.45
N PHE A 37 9.89 5.49 -0.71
CA PHE A 37 9.82 4.05 -0.97
C PHE A 37 9.24 3.80 -2.36
N SER A 38 10.02 3.13 -3.21
CA SER A 38 9.63 2.77 -4.56
C SER A 38 9.62 1.25 -4.74
N THR A 39 8.48 0.72 -5.18
CA THR A 39 8.38 -0.68 -5.63
C THR A 39 8.70 -0.77 -7.11
N LEU A 40 9.57 -1.72 -7.49
CA LEU A 40 9.85 -2.02 -8.89
C LEU A 40 8.89 -3.09 -9.40
N ALA A 41 8.26 -2.84 -10.54
CA ALA A 41 7.42 -3.81 -11.23
C ALA A 41 7.63 -3.77 -12.74
N LYS A 42 7.16 -4.79 -13.46
CA LYS A 42 7.25 -4.84 -14.92
C LYS A 42 5.89 -4.72 -15.57
N VAL A 43 5.91 -4.36 -16.85
CA VAL A 43 4.73 -4.41 -17.71
C VAL A 43 4.07 -5.80 -17.65
N GLY A 44 2.78 -5.82 -17.33
CA GLY A 44 1.99 -7.05 -17.21
C GLY A 44 2.11 -7.79 -15.86
N ASP A 45 2.84 -7.25 -14.89
CA ASP A 45 2.80 -7.77 -13.51
C ASP A 45 1.51 -7.35 -12.80
N THR A 46 1.11 -8.12 -11.78
CA THR A 46 0.01 -7.75 -10.88
C THR A 46 0.60 -7.25 -9.57
N ILE A 47 0.33 -6.00 -9.23
CA ILE A 47 0.71 -5.43 -7.94
C ILE A 47 -0.36 -5.81 -6.93
N ILE A 48 0.05 -6.33 -5.78
CA ILE A 48 -0.83 -6.69 -4.67
C ILE A 48 -0.39 -5.91 -3.43
N TRP A 49 -1.19 -4.94 -3.01
CA TRP A 49 -0.99 -4.22 -1.76
C TRP A 49 -1.74 -4.92 -0.63
N LYS A 50 -1.01 -5.25 0.44
CA LYS A 50 -1.56 -5.85 1.66
C LYS A 50 -1.01 -5.15 2.90
N GLY A 51 -1.80 -5.15 3.97
CA GLY A 51 -1.38 -4.64 5.27
C GLY A 51 -1.11 -5.78 6.25
N VAL A 52 -0.16 -5.57 7.16
CA VAL A 52 0.09 -6.46 8.30
C VAL A 52 0.38 -5.62 9.55
N SER A 53 -0.05 -6.09 10.72
CA SER A 53 0.41 -5.51 11.98
C SER A 53 1.85 -5.94 12.25
N SER A 54 2.72 -5.00 12.61
CA SER A 54 4.09 -5.28 13.04
C SER A 54 4.20 -5.51 14.55
N SER A 55 3.21 -5.07 15.34
CA SER A 55 3.20 -5.24 16.79
C SER A 55 2.35 -6.41 17.27
N THR A 56 1.26 -6.75 16.56
CA THR A 56 0.37 -7.87 16.91
C THR A 56 -0.14 -8.62 15.66
N PRO A 57 0.74 -9.27 14.88
CA PRO A 57 0.41 -9.84 13.56
C PRO A 57 -0.67 -10.94 13.57
N GLU A 58 -0.88 -11.60 14.71
CA GLU A 58 -1.81 -12.75 14.81
C GLU A 58 -3.26 -12.33 15.03
N THR A 59 -3.50 -11.16 15.62
CA THR A 59 -4.86 -10.71 16.00
C THR A 59 -5.28 -9.40 15.36
N ASP A 60 -4.33 -8.53 15.03
CA ASP A 60 -4.63 -7.21 14.51
C ASP A 60 -4.68 -7.24 12.99
N ILE A 61 -5.70 -6.58 12.44
CA ILE A 61 -5.97 -6.59 11.00
C ILE A 61 -5.67 -5.19 10.44
N VAL A 62 -4.90 -5.16 9.36
CA VAL A 62 -4.66 -3.96 8.55
C VAL A 62 -5.26 -4.19 7.17
N ASN A 63 -6.38 -3.53 6.91
CA ASN A 63 -7.12 -3.64 5.65
C ASN A 63 -6.67 -2.54 4.70
N ILE A 64 -6.14 -2.90 3.52
CA ILE A 64 -5.92 -1.92 2.44
C ILE A 64 -7.23 -1.75 1.68
N THR A 65 -7.94 -0.67 2.00
CA THR A 65 -9.31 -0.43 1.54
C THR A 65 -9.37 0.19 0.14
N LYS A 66 -8.34 0.95 -0.24
CA LYS A 66 -8.29 1.64 -1.53
C LYS A 66 -6.85 2.00 -1.89
N VAL A 67 -6.52 1.94 -3.18
CA VAL A 67 -5.33 2.59 -3.75
C VAL A 67 -5.80 3.62 -4.76
N HIS A 68 -5.32 4.84 -4.63
CA HIS A 68 -5.63 5.94 -5.55
C HIS A 68 -4.37 6.40 -6.27
N HIS A 69 -4.42 6.53 -7.58
CA HIS A 69 -3.38 7.21 -8.34
C HIS A 69 -3.35 8.69 -7.97
N HIS A 70 -2.20 9.19 -7.53
CA HIS A 70 -2.03 10.57 -7.11
C HIS A 70 -1.42 11.43 -8.23
N SER A 71 -0.26 11.03 -8.75
CA SER A 71 0.47 11.78 -9.79
C SER A 71 1.40 10.89 -10.61
N GLY A 72 1.67 11.34 -11.84
CA GLY A 72 2.43 10.62 -12.85
C GLY A 72 1.54 10.02 -13.95
N ASN A 73 2.07 9.05 -14.69
CA ASN A 73 1.33 8.22 -15.62
C ASN A 73 0.54 7.14 -14.85
N ASN A 74 -0.78 7.14 -14.99
CA ASN A 74 -1.56 6.04 -14.44
C ASN A 74 -1.26 4.73 -15.20
N VAL A 75 -0.54 3.83 -14.53
CA VAL A 75 -0.14 2.53 -15.09
C VAL A 75 -1.19 1.44 -14.93
N PHE A 76 -2.30 1.73 -14.25
CA PHE A 76 -3.44 0.84 -14.01
C PHE A 76 -4.69 1.29 -14.73
N LYS A 77 -5.59 0.35 -15.03
CA LYS A 77 -6.83 0.64 -15.79
C LYS A 77 -7.70 1.71 -15.12
N GLU A 78 -7.67 1.80 -13.80
CA GLU A 78 -8.52 2.65 -12.99
C GLU A 78 -7.66 3.53 -12.08
N ASP A 79 -8.08 4.77 -11.84
CA ASP A 79 -7.42 5.66 -10.86
C ASP A 79 -7.73 5.26 -9.41
N ASN A 80 -8.79 4.48 -9.19
CA ASN A 80 -9.32 4.15 -7.88
C ASN A 80 -9.56 2.64 -7.78
N MET A 81 -8.60 1.93 -7.23
CA MET A 81 -8.67 0.48 -7.03
C MET A 81 -9.20 0.18 -5.62
N LYS A 82 -10.21 -0.68 -5.50
CA LYS A 82 -10.85 -0.99 -4.22
C LYS A 82 -10.30 -2.26 -3.58
N GLY A 83 -10.25 -2.24 -2.25
CA GLY A 83 -9.91 -3.39 -1.41
C GLY A 83 -10.96 -4.48 -1.54
N HIS A 84 -10.51 -5.73 -1.46
CA HIS A 84 -11.35 -6.92 -1.48
C HIS A 84 -10.75 -8.05 -0.65
N GLY A 85 -11.58 -9.02 -0.26
CA GLY A 85 -11.19 -10.14 0.59
C GLY A 85 -11.11 -9.79 2.08
N HIS A 86 -10.58 -10.71 2.89
CA HIS A 86 -10.37 -10.52 4.32
C HIS A 86 -9.07 -11.20 4.78
N PRO A 87 -8.09 -10.46 5.36
CA PRO A 87 -7.96 -8.99 5.35
C PRO A 87 -8.07 -8.40 3.94
N GLU A 88 -8.58 -7.17 3.83
CA GLU A 88 -8.73 -6.50 2.54
C GLU A 88 -7.36 -6.20 1.93
N LYS A 89 -7.24 -6.54 0.64
CA LYS A 89 -6.08 -6.27 -0.20
C LYS A 89 -6.54 -5.60 -1.48
N VAL A 90 -5.64 -4.83 -2.09
CA VAL A 90 -5.87 -4.26 -3.42
C VAL A 90 -4.96 -4.96 -4.41
N SER A 91 -5.48 -5.31 -5.59
CA SER A 91 -4.69 -5.90 -6.66
C SER A 91 -4.96 -5.20 -7.98
N ALA A 92 -3.93 -4.88 -8.75
CA ALA A 92 -4.07 -4.28 -10.06
C ALA A 92 -2.96 -4.71 -11.02
N ALA A 93 -3.34 -4.99 -12.27
CA ALA A 93 -2.41 -5.36 -13.32
C ALA A 93 -1.85 -4.12 -14.03
N VAL A 94 -0.53 -4.07 -14.20
CA VAL A 94 0.18 -3.03 -14.97
C VAL A 94 -0.19 -3.19 -16.45
N LYS A 95 -0.64 -2.10 -17.11
CA LYS A 95 -1.03 -2.12 -18.53
C LYS A 95 0.13 -2.52 -19.43
N LYS A 96 -0.18 -3.09 -20.60
CA LYS A 96 0.81 -3.60 -21.57
C LYS A 96 1.61 -2.53 -22.34
N ASP A 97 1.29 -1.25 -22.18
CA ASP A 97 1.91 -0.15 -22.94
C ASP A 97 2.26 1.07 -22.05
N THR A 98 2.59 0.82 -20.78
CA THR A 98 2.92 1.88 -19.82
C THR A 98 4.40 1.91 -19.51
N ASN A 99 4.99 3.09 -19.70
CA ASN A 99 6.31 3.44 -19.17
C ASN A 99 6.09 4.45 -18.04
N GLY A 100 6.75 4.24 -16.91
CA GLY A 100 6.59 5.11 -15.75
C GLY A 100 7.69 4.89 -14.74
N ASN A 101 8.35 5.96 -14.30
CA ASN A 101 9.52 5.84 -13.40
C ASN A 101 9.22 6.32 -11.97
N HIS A 102 8.16 7.14 -11.78
CA HIS A 102 7.89 7.83 -10.53
C HIS A 102 6.39 7.97 -10.28
N GLU A 103 5.67 6.86 -10.34
CA GLU A 103 4.21 6.86 -10.21
C GLU A 103 3.84 6.86 -8.74
N THR A 104 3.12 7.90 -8.31
CA THR A 104 2.77 8.10 -6.90
C THR A 104 1.33 7.65 -6.64
N TYR A 105 1.12 6.95 -5.53
CA TYR A 105 -0.19 6.45 -5.14
C TYR A 105 -0.46 6.75 -3.68
N THR A 106 -1.71 7.01 -3.35
CA THR A 106 -2.20 7.07 -1.97
C THR A 106 -2.87 5.76 -1.62
N LEU A 107 -2.31 5.05 -0.63
CA LEU A 107 -2.91 3.86 -0.03
C LEU A 107 -3.79 4.28 1.13
N PHE A 108 -5.06 3.90 1.11
CA PHE A 108 -5.98 4.10 2.22
C PHE A 108 -6.19 2.79 2.96
N PHE A 109 -6.06 2.82 4.27
CA PHE A 109 -6.17 1.62 5.10
C PHE A 109 -6.93 1.85 6.40
N THR A 110 -7.40 0.75 6.99
CA THR A 110 -8.03 0.75 8.32
C THR A 110 -7.33 -0.27 9.21
N VAL A 111 -7.37 -0.03 10.52
CA VAL A 111 -6.72 -0.88 11.52
C VAL A 111 -7.77 -1.38 12.49
N TYR A 112 -7.68 -2.66 12.83
CA TYR A 112 -8.49 -3.30 13.86
C TYR A 112 -7.56 -3.96 14.89
N ASN A 113 -7.79 -3.68 16.18
CA ASN A 113 -7.17 -4.42 17.27
C ASN A 113 -8.17 -5.50 17.74
N GLY A 114 -7.97 -6.75 17.30
CA GLY A 114 -9.02 -7.77 17.34
C GLY A 114 -10.26 -7.32 16.56
N GLU A 115 -11.42 -7.30 17.20
CA GLU A 115 -12.69 -6.88 16.57
C GLU A 115 -12.93 -5.36 16.59
N LYS A 116 -12.11 -4.60 17.31
CA LYS A 116 -12.32 -3.16 17.50
C LYS A 116 -11.57 -2.35 16.45
N LYS A 117 -12.31 -1.58 15.65
CA LYS A 117 -11.72 -0.61 14.73
C LYS A 117 -11.00 0.49 15.51
N ARG A 118 -9.75 0.76 15.12
CA ARG A 118 -8.92 1.83 15.67
C ARG A 118 -8.99 3.05 14.76
N GLY A 119 -9.52 4.14 15.30
CA GLY A 119 -9.66 5.40 14.56
C GLY A 119 -10.54 5.29 13.32
N GLY A 120 -10.27 6.16 12.34
CA GLY A 120 -11.00 6.26 11.08
C GLY A 120 -10.35 5.47 9.94
N GLN A 121 -10.03 6.18 8.87
CA GLN A 121 -9.26 5.68 7.73
C GLN A 121 -7.93 6.44 7.71
N TYR A 122 -6.84 5.71 7.57
CA TYR A 122 -5.48 6.25 7.47
C TYR A 122 -5.06 6.25 6.00
N HIS A 123 -4.03 7.05 5.67
CA HIS A 123 -3.42 7.05 4.35
C HIS A 123 -1.90 7.16 4.41
N ILE A 124 -1.23 6.66 3.37
CA ILE A 124 0.22 6.70 3.19
C ILE A 124 0.55 6.69 1.69
N ASP A 125 1.63 7.36 1.28
CA ASP A 125 1.87 7.69 -0.13
C ASP A 125 3.14 7.03 -0.71
N PRO A 126 3.14 5.73 -1.05
CA PRO A 126 4.30 5.10 -1.70
C PRO A 126 4.44 5.45 -3.19
N LYS A 127 5.64 5.18 -3.72
CA LYS A 127 5.96 5.26 -5.16
C LYS A 127 6.01 3.87 -5.82
N LEU A 128 5.78 3.86 -7.12
CA LEU A 128 5.92 2.71 -8.01
C LEU A 128 6.75 3.11 -9.23
N ALA A 129 7.74 2.29 -9.56
CA ALA A 129 8.56 2.42 -10.76
C ALA A 129 8.34 1.20 -11.65
N ILE A 130 7.93 1.44 -12.90
CA ILE A 130 7.63 0.43 -13.91
C ILE A 130 8.81 0.32 -14.87
N ASN A 131 9.45 -0.83 -14.86
CA ASN A 131 10.43 -1.21 -15.87
C ASN A 131 9.72 -1.77 -17.11
N PRO A 132 10.07 -1.29 -18.32
CA PRO A 132 9.58 -1.86 -19.58
C PRO A 132 9.91 -3.34 -19.75
#